data_AF-A0A7V3T869-F1
#
_entry.id   AF-A0A7V3T869-F1
#
_cell.length_a   1.000
_cell.length_b   1.000
_cell.length_c   1.000
_cell.angle_alpha   90.00
_cell.angle_beta   90.00
_cell.angle_gamma   90.00
#
_symmetry.space_group_name_H-M   'P 1'
#
loop_
_entity.id
_entity.type
_entity.pdbx_description
1 polymer ?
#
loop_
_entity_poly.entity_id
_entity_poly.type
_entity_poly.pdbx_seq_one_letter_code
_entity_poly.pdbx_strand_id
1 'polypeptide(L)'
;MKHSDLPSRSAAWLMLACAAAWAAAVCADESVTLAWDPNPEPDLGGYIVYYGPRSRVYTNAINVGNVTTNTVSGLEETGTYYFAVTAYNTNGLESDFSDEVSWSGARANRAPVVNA
;
A
#
# COMPACT_ATOMS: atom_id res chain seq x y z
N MET A 1 -0.82 -62.80 28.20
CA MET A 1 0.12 -62.47 29.29
C MET A 1 1.48 -62.24 28.68
N LYS A 2 2.30 -61.24 29.02
CA LYS A 2 2.20 -60.07 29.89
C LYS A 2 3.59 -59.41 29.74
N HIS A 3 3.64 -58.08 29.65
CA HIS A 3 4.79 -57.21 29.94
C HIS A 3 6.08 -57.42 29.10
N SER A 4 6.48 -56.47 28.23
CA SER A 4 7.22 -55.23 28.54
C SER A 4 8.49 -55.49 29.35
N ASP A 5 9.65 -55.05 28.84
CA ASP A 5 10.64 -54.27 29.60
C ASP A 5 11.77 -53.73 28.68
N LEU A 6 12.01 -52.42 28.79
CA LEU A 6 13.21 -51.70 28.33
C LEU A 6 14.34 -51.87 29.36
N PRO A 7 15.60 -51.56 28.98
CA PRO A 7 16.36 -50.69 29.88
C PRO A 7 17.05 -49.50 29.21
N SER A 8 16.66 -48.34 29.72
CA SER A 8 17.37 -47.07 29.96
C SER A 8 18.90 -47.04 29.81
N ARG A 9 19.41 -46.15 28.93
CA ARG A 9 20.66 -45.39 29.11
C ARG A 9 20.57 -44.01 28.41
N SER A 10 20.24 -42.99 29.18
CA SER A 10 20.75 -41.62 29.17
C SER A 10 21.24 -40.98 27.85
N ALA A 11 20.51 -39.96 27.35
CA ALA A 11 21.06 -38.64 26.98
C ALA A 11 19.94 -37.73 26.47
N ALA A 12 19.44 -36.85 27.35
CA ALA A 12 18.83 -35.61 26.90
C ALA A 12 19.90 -34.76 26.20
N TRP A 13 19.69 -34.40 24.94
CA TRP A 13 20.32 -33.24 24.33
C TRP A 13 19.23 -32.30 23.84
N LEU A 14 19.22 -31.14 24.47
CA LEU A 14 18.37 -30.00 24.17
C LEU A 14 18.64 -29.44 22.77
N MET A 15 17.54 -28.96 22.17
CA MET A 15 17.42 -27.76 21.33
C MET A 15 18.28 -27.64 20.08
N LEU A 16 17.60 -27.49 18.94
CA LEU A 16 17.58 -26.17 18.33
C LEU A 16 16.21 -25.95 17.69
N ALA A 17 15.37 -25.14 18.36
CA ALA A 17 14.22 -24.55 17.73
C ALA A 17 14.73 -23.67 16.58
N CYS A 18 14.52 -24.10 15.34
CA CYS A 18 14.68 -23.22 14.20
C CYS A 18 13.46 -22.28 14.21
N ALA A 19 13.51 -21.27 15.08
CA ALA A 19 12.58 -20.17 15.05
C ALA A 19 12.79 -19.46 13.70
N ALA A 20 12.00 -19.83 12.70
CA ALA A 20 11.83 -19.02 11.51
C ALA A 20 11.22 -17.70 11.99
N ALA A 21 12.09 -16.73 12.28
CA ALA A 21 11.68 -15.36 12.47
C ALA A 21 11.12 -14.90 11.13
N TRP A 22 9.79 -14.96 10.99
CA TRP A 22 9.10 -14.25 9.93
C TRP A 22 9.27 -12.77 10.28
N ALA A 23 10.31 -12.15 9.73
CA ALA A 23 10.46 -10.71 9.83
C ALA A 23 9.27 -10.10 9.10
N ALA A 24 8.29 -9.61 9.86
CA ALA A 24 7.32 -8.67 9.31
C ALA A 24 8.11 -7.44 8.90
N ALA A 25 8.22 -7.19 7.60
CA ALA A 25 8.66 -5.89 7.14
C ALA A 25 7.66 -4.87 7.67
N VAL A 26 8.11 -3.99 8.57
CA VAL A 26 7.35 -2.79 8.89
C VAL A 26 7.51 -1.89 7.68
N CYS A 27 6.64 -2.04 6.69
CA CYS A 27 6.49 -1.03 5.65
C CYS A 27 5.90 0.18 6.37
N ALA A 28 6.66 1.27 6.48
CA ALA A 28 6.08 2.56 6.81
C ALA A 28 5.12 2.91 5.68
N ASP A 29 3.84 2.90 6.00
CA ASP A 29 2.75 3.13 5.07
C ASP A 29 2.36 4.60 5.15
N GLU A 30 2.64 5.34 4.09
CA GLU A 30 2.19 6.71 3.95
C GLU A 30 0.82 6.76 3.29
N SER A 31 0.08 7.84 3.54
CA SER A 31 -1.22 8.06 2.91
C SER A 31 -1.38 9.46 2.37
N VAL A 32 -2.08 9.56 1.24
CA VAL A 32 -2.39 10.81 0.56
C VAL A 32 -3.89 10.92 0.40
N THR A 33 -4.47 12.01 0.92
CA THR A 33 -5.88 12.33 0.69
C THR A 33 -5.99 13.27 -0.50
N LEU A 34 -6.71 12.83 -1.52
CA LEU A 34 -7.08 13.59 -2.69
C LEU A 34 -8.46 14.22 -2.49
N ALA A 35 -8.63 15.42 -3.05
CA ALA A 35 -9.91 16.09 -3.17
C ALA A 35 -9.98 16.76 -4.56
N TRP A 36 -11.17 16.78 -5.15
CA TRP A 36 -11.41 17.38 -6.47
C TRP A 36 -12.77 18.06 -6.54
N ASP A 37 -12.94 18.94 -7.52
CA ASP A 37 -14.23 19.60 -7.78
C ASP A 37 -15.21 18.62 -8.45
N PRO A 38 -16.50 18.64 -8.09
CA PRO A 38 -17.49 17.77 -8.69
C PRO A 38 -17.79 18.14 -10.14
N ASN A 39 -17.97 17.10 -10.95
CA ASN A 39 -18.49 17.17 -12.32
C ASN A 39 -19.98 17.58 -12.33
N PRO A 40 -20.41 18.53 -13.19
CA PRO A 40 -21.78 19.07 -13.21
C PRO A 40 -22.78 18.19 -13.97
N GLU A 41 -22.33 17.14 -14.66
CA GLU A 41 -23.17 16.30 -15.52
C GLU A 41 -24.26 15.57 -14.72
N PRO A 42 -25.53 15.60 -15.17
CA PRO A 42 -26.64 14.99 -14.44
C PRO A 42 -26.61 13.46 -14.44
N ASP A 43 -25.89 12.85 -15.37
CA ASP A 43 -25.70 11.41 -15.50
C ASP A 43 -24.39 10.90 -14.90
N LEU A 44 -23.74 11.69 -14.03
CA LEU A 44 -22.54 11.29 -13.29
C LEU A 44 -22.79 10.01 -12.46
N GLY A 45 -22.02 8.97 -12.75
CA GLY A 45 -22.04 7.69 -12.05
C GLY A 45 -21.04 7.62 -10.89
N GLY A 46 -19.92 8.34 -10.99
CA GLY A 46 -18.90 8.43 -9.95
C GLY A 46 -17.50 8.73 -10.50
N TYR A 47 -16.48 8.39 -9.71
CA TYR A 47 -15.09 8.67 -10.04
C TYR A 47 -14.18 7.44 -9.85
N ILE A 48 -13.06 7.44 -10.58
CA ILE A 48 -11.98 6.47 -10.42
C ILE A 48 -10.69 7.24 -10.14
N VAL A 49 -10.02 6.90 -9.03
CA VAL A 49 -8.70 7.43 -8.67
C VAL A 49 -7.64 6.52 -9.24
N TYR A 50 -6.74 7.07 -10.04
CA TYR A 50 -5.60 6.38 -10.61
C TYR A 50 -4.31 6.85 -9.96
N TYR A 51 -3.38 5.92 -9.70
CA TYR A 51 -2.07 6.28 -9.19
C TYR A 51 -0.95 5.31 -9.59
N GLY A 52 0.27 5.82 -9.64
CA GLY A 52 1.46 5.02 -9.99
C GLY A 52 2.78 5.75 -9.78
N PRO A 53 3.91 5.04 -9.92
CA PRO A 53 5.24 5.56 -9.59
C PRO A 53 5.86 6.48 -10.67
N ARG A 54 5.19 6.65 -11.82
CA ARG A 54 5.68 7.47 -12.94
C ARG A 54 4.55 8.31 -13.52
N SER A 55 4.87 9.54 -13.91
CA SER A 55 3.93 10.47 -14.54
C SER A 55 3.23 9.81 -15.73
N ARG A 56 1.89 9.90 -15.74
CA ARG A 56 0.99 9.31 -16.75
C ARG A 56 1.10 7.79 -16.92
N VAL A 57 1.69 7.09 -15.95
CA VAL A 57 1.74 5.62 -15.89
C VAL A 57 1.16 5.17 -14.56
N TYR A 58 -0.16 4.96 -14.58
CA TYR A 58 -0.91 4.53 -13.41
C TYR A 58 -0.98 3.01 -13.36
N THR A 59 -0.43 2.41 -12.31
CA THR A 59 -0.42 0.96 -12.10
C THR A 59 -1.59 0.49 -11.24
N ASN A 60 -2.28 1.44 -10.59
CA ASN A 60 -3.37 1.17 -9.66
C ASN A 60 -4.57 2.06 -9.99
N ALA A 61 -5.77 1.55 -9.73
CA ALA A 61 -7.03 2.25 -9.89
C ALA A 61 -7.99 1.89 -8.74
N ILE A 62 -8.72 2.87 -8.23
CA ILE A 62 -9.71 2.71 -7.16
C ILE A 62 -11.00 3.35 -7.64
N ASN A 63 -12.05 2.56 -7.86
CA ASN A 63 -13.39 3.12 -8.05
C ASN A 63 -13.91 3.59 -6.68
N VAL A 64 -14.12 4.89 -6.55
CA VAL A 64 -14.53 5.53 -5.29
C VAL A 64 -16.02 5.86 -5.26
N GLY A 65 -16.74 5.61 -6.36
CA GLY A 65 -18.14 5.99 -6.52
C GLY A 65 -18.34 7.50 -6.60
N ASN A 66 -19.55 7.97 -6.29
CA ASN A 66 -19.90 9.39 -6.37
C ASN A 66 -19.50 10.16 -5.10
N VAL A 67 -18.19 10.27 -4.87
CA VAL A 67 -17.57 11.07 -3.82
C VAL A 67 -16.52 11.99 -4.44
N THR A 68 -16.15 13.07 -3.75
CA THR A 68 -15.14 14.03 -4.22
C THR A 68 -13.86 14.03 -3.40
N THR A 69 -13.69 13.03 -2.53
CA THR A 69 -12.49 12.84 -1.72
C THR A 69 -12.16 11.35 -1.60
N ASN A 70 -10.87 11.03 -1.55
CA ASN A 70 -10.41 9.67 -1.28
C ASN A 70 -9.01 9.67 -0.67
N THR A 71 -8.76 8.76 0.27
CA THR A 71 -7.43 8.52 0.84
C THR A 71 -6.80 7.30 0.18
N VAL A 72 -5.65 7.48 -0.44
CA VAL A 72 -4.78 6.41 -0.90
C VAL A 72 -3.77 6.10 0.20
N SER A 73 -3.95 4.96 0.86
CA SER A 73 -2.96 4.34 1.75
C SER A 73 -2.14 3.32 0.97
N GLY A 74 -1.12 2.72 1.55
CA GLY A 74 -0.27 1.75 0.84
C GLY A 74 1.04 2.32 0.31
N LEU A 75 1.34 3.61 0.55
CA LEU A 75 2.40 4.30 -0.18
C LEU A 75 3.75 4.11 0.50
N GLU A 76 4.77 3.82 -0.29
CA GLU A 76 6.15 3.71 0.22
C GLU A 76 6.66 5.09 0.69
N GLU A 77 7.20 5.14 1.91
CA GLU A 77 7.73 6.35 2.56
C GLU A 77 8.74 7.15 1.70
N THR A 78 9.45 6.49 0.79
CA THR A 78 10.48 7.15 -0.05
C THR A 78 10.15 7.19 -1.54
N GLY A 79 8.91 6.87 -1.90
CA GLY A 79 8.42 6.83 -3.27
C GLY A 79 7.88 8.18 -3.76
N THR A 80 7.95 8.41 -5.07
CA THR A 80 7.15 9.43 -5.75
C THR A 80 5.97 8.75 -6.41
N TYR A 81 4.77 9.26 -6.15
CA TYR A 81 3.52 8.80 -6.72
C TYR A 81 2.84 9.93 -7.47
N TYR A 82 2.20 9.57 -8.57
CA TYR A 82 1.41 10.45 -9.42
C TYR A 82 -0.03 9.99 -9.37
N PHE A 83 -0.95 10.94 -9.31
CA PHE A 83 -2.38 10.69 -9.13
C PHE A 83 -3.18 11.49 -10.15
N ALA A 84 -4.22 10.88 -10.69
CA ALA A 84 -5.21 11.53 -11.53
C ALA A 84 -6.59 10.91 -11.26
N VAL A 85 -7.64 11.66 -11.56
CA VAL A 85 -9.02 11.21 -11.39
C VAL A 85 -9.74 11.26 -12.73
N THR A 86 -10.59 10.28 -12.99
CA THR A 86 -11.58 10.34 -14.07
C THR A 86 -12.99 10.31 -13.47
N ALA A 87 -13.94 10.84 -14.22
CA ALA A 87 -15.36 10.63 -13.95
C ALA A 87 -15.89 9.51 -14.85
N TYR A 88 -16.88 8.76 -14.40
CA TYR A 88 -17.66 7.86 -15.24
C TYR A 88 -19.15 8.17 -15.13
N ASN A 89 -19.89 8.03 -16.22
CA ASN A 89 -21.34 8.24 -16.22
C ASN A 89 -22.12 6.96 -15.86
N THR A 90 -23.44 7.05 -15.76
CA THR A 90 -24.33 5.91 -15.46
C THR A 90 -24.26 4.76 -16.49
N ASN A 91 -23.73 5.01 -17.69
CA ASN A 91 -23.49 3.98 -18.71
C ASN A 91 -22.09 3.35 -18.60
N GLY A 92 -21.27 3.79 -17.64
CA GLY A 92 -19.89 3.34 -17.46
C GLY A 92 -18.90 3.93 -18.46
N LEU A 93 -19.26 4.98 -19.19
CA LEU A 93 -18.33 5.72 -20.04
C LEU A 93 -17.47 6.64 -19.18
N GLU A 94 -16.16 6.51 -19.34
CA GLU A 94 -15.16 7.23 -18.57
C GLU A 94 -14.62 8.46 -19.32
N SER A 95 -14.36 9.55 -18.59
CA SER A 95 -13.77 10.78 -19.12
C SER A 95 -12.27 10.65 -19.38
N ASP A 96 -11.69 11.71 -19.95
CA ASP A 96 -10.25 11.92 -19.85
C ASP A 96 -9.80 12.11 -18.38
N PHE A 97 -8.51 11.92 -18.13
CA PHE A 97 -7.89 12.19 -16.83
C PHE A 97 -7.93 13.67 -16.47
N SER A 98 -8.08 13.95 -15.17
CA SER A 98 -7.80 15.26 -14.58
C SER A 98 -6.34 15.69 -14.79
N ASP A 99 -6.05 16.92 -14.39
CA ASP A 99 -4.67 17.31 -14.15
C ASP A 99 -4.03 16.36 -13.14
N GLU A 100 -2.77 16.02 -13.39
CA GLU A 100 -2.01 15.10 -12.55
C GLU A 100 -1.40 15.86 -11.37
N VAL A 101 -1.51 15.27 -10.19
CA VAL A 101 -0.81 15.72 -8.99
C VAL A 101 0.23 14.68 -8.58
N SER A 102 1.33 15.13 -7.96
CA SER A 102 2.37 14.24 -7.48
C SER A 102 2.62 14.43 -5.99
N TRP A 103 2.88 13.33 -5.29
CA TRP A 103 3.36 13.32 -3.93
C TRP A 103 4.70 12.59 -3.89
N SER A 104 5.64 13.07 -3.07
CA SER A 104 6.91 12.40 -2.82
C SER A 104 7.07 12.22 -1.32
N GLY A 105 7.22 10.98 -0.89
CA GLY A 105 7.48 10.67 0.49
C GLY A 105 8.86 11.19 0.94
N ALA A 106 8.98 11.50 2.23
CA ALA A 106 10.23 11.99 2.79
C ALA A 106 11.27 10.87 2.81
N ARG A 107 12.44 11.11 2.23
CA ARG A 107 13.62 10.33 2.60
C ARG A 107 13.92 10.62 4.06
N ALA A 108 13.96 9.59 4.91
CA ALA A 108 14.27 9.73 6.34
C ALA A 108 15.36 10.79 6.56
N ASN A 109 15.02 11.84 7.32
CA ASN A 109 15.95 12.90 7.70
C ASN A 109 17.07 12.29 8.55
N ARG A 110 18.19 11.90 7.92
CA ARG A 110 19.37 11.44 8.64
C ARG A 110 19.93 12.64 9.39
N ALA A 111 20.04 12.53 10.72
CA ALA A 111 20.65 13.58 11.54
C ALA A 111 22.04 13.97 10.95
N PRO A 112 22.39 15.27 10.95
CA PRO A 112 23.70 15.71 10.48
C PRO A 112 24.78 14.98 11.29
N VAL A 113 25.62 14.18 10.62
CA VAL A 113 26.78 13.55 11.24
C VAL A 113 27.95 14.52 11.17
N VAL A 114 28.57 14.82 12.32
CA VAL A 114 29.85 15.53 12.34
C VAL A 114 30.93 14.51 11.95
N ASN A 115 31.62 14.74 10.84
CA ASN A 115 32.85 14.00 10.57
C ASN A 115 33.95 14.60 11.45
N ALA A 116 34.49 13.78 12.36
CA ALA A 116 35.70 14.10 13.13
C ALA A 116 36.97 13.89 12.29
#